data_AF-A0AAU3DWQ4-F1
#
_entry.id   AF-A0AAU3DWQ4-F1
#
_cell.length_a   1.000
_cell.length_b   1.000
_cell.length_c   1.000
_cell.angle_alpha   90.00
_cell.angle_beta   90.00
_cell.angle_gamma   90.00
#
_symmetry.space_group_name_H-M   'P 1'
#
loop_
_entity.id
_entity.type
_entity.pdbx_description
1 polymer ?
#
loop_
_entity_poly.entity_id
_entity_poly.type
_entity_poly.pdbx_seq_one_letter_code
_entity_poly.pdbx_strand_id
1 'polypeptide(L)'
;MSYDLIFVPRSDDHSWDDALDAAEEAESDGRPSGEAWARLVTAARQALGEVSVFEGAHNYELTHDSTGIQVSYFAEEAGITVPYWYSGGDARAVVTAMYQLGEAVQAVTGLSGYDPQLALPLSDAGAQPELAVRVFDEVAASFAARGISSPSNG
;
A
#
# COMPACT_ATOMS: atom_id res chain seq x y z
N MET A 1 -3.67 13.63 -0.86
CA MET A 1 -3.16 12.76 -1.93
C MET A 1 -2.13 11.84 -1.33
N SER A 2 -2.08 10.61 -1.81
CA SER A 2 -1.26 9.51 -1.33
C SER A 2 -0.64 8.75 -2.50
N TYR A 3 0.40 8.00 -2.18
CA TYR A 3 0.86 6.89 -2.99
C TYR A 3 0.08 5.65 -2.55
N ASP A 4 -0.47 4.91 -3.50
CA ASP A 4 -1.38 3.81 -3.24
C ASP A 4 -0.88 2.56 -3.96
N LEU A 5 -0.91 1.42 -3.28
CA LEU A 5 -0.77 0.10 -3.88
C LEU A 5 -2.11 -0.62 -3.75
N ILE A 6 -2.55 -1.25 -4.82
CA ILE A 6 -3.85 -1.92 -4.91
C ILE A 6 -3.62 -3.42 -5.04
N PHE A 7 -4.40 -4.22 -4.31
CA PHE A 7 -4.31 -5.67 -4.35
C PHE A 7 -5.69 -6.25 -4.62
N VAL A 8 -5.81 -7.01 -5.71
CA VAL A 8 -7.08 -7.61 -6.16
C VAL A 8 -6.87 -9.04 -6.65
N PRO A 9 -7.94 -9.86 -6.75
CA PRO A 9 -7.85 -11.18 -7.32
C PRO A 9 -7.58 -11.04 -8.82
N ARG A 10 -6.51 -11.66 -9.32
CA ARG A 10 -6.13 -11.56 -10.72
C ARG A 10 -5.71 -12.93 -11.23
N SER A 11 -6.29 -13.35 -12.34
CA SER A 11 -5.83 -14.51 -13.09
C SER A 11 -4.79 -14.09 -14.11
N ASP A 12 -3.85 -14.97 -14.46
CA ASP A 12 -2.78 -14.68 -15.43
C ASP A 12 -3.32 -14.23 -16.80
N ASP A 13 -4.53 -14.67 -17.16
CA ASP A 13 -5.22 -14.36 -18.42
C ASP A 13 -5.92 -13.00 -18.45
N HIS A 14 -6.10 -12.33 -17.30
CA HIS A 14 -6.75 -11.01 -17.24
C HIS A 14 -5.75 -9.88 -17.49
N SER A 15 -6.20 -8.73 -18.00
CA SER A 15 -5.42 -7.49 -17.92
C SER A 15 -5.51 -6.90 -16.50
N TRP A 16 -4.73 -5.85 -16.20
CA TRP A 16 -4.89 -5.13 -14.94
C TRP A 16 -6.18 -4.31 -14.90
N ASP A 17 -6.54 -3.67 -16.02
CA ASP A 17 -7.79 -2.91 -16.12
C ASP A 17 -8.99 -3.83 -15.86
N ASP A 18 -9.05 -5.00 -16.50
CA ASP A 18 -10.14 -5.98 -16.28
C ASP A 18 -10.20 -6.44 -14.81
N ALA A 19 -9.05 -6.62 -14.16
CA ALA A 19 -9.00 -7.09 -12.78
C ALA A 19 -9.44 -6.02 -11.77
N LEU A 20 -9.10 -4.75 -12.04
CA LEU A 20 -9.53 -3.61 -11.23
C LEU A 20 -11.02 -3.35 -11.41
N ASP A 21 -11.52 -3.36 -12.65
CA ASP A 21 -12.95 -3.19 -12.95
C ASP A 21 -13.77 -4.31 -12.28
N ALA A 22 -13.31 -5.56 -12.36
CA ALA A 22 -13.98 -6.68 -11.72
C ALA A 22 -14.00 -6.56 -10.19
N ALA A 23 -12.95 -6.00 -9.58
CA ALA A 23 -12.92 -5.76 -8.14
C ALA A 23 -13.84 -4.62 -7.71
N GLU A 24 -13.95 -3.55 -8.52
CA GLU A 24 -14.88 -2.45 -8.26
C GLU A 24 -16.35 -2.90 -8.35
N GLU A 25 -16.65 -3.81 -9.28
CA GLU A 25 -18.00 -4.39 -9.43
C GLU A 25 -18.32 -5.47 -8.38
N ALA A 26 -17.31 -5.99 -7.67
CA ALA A 26 -17.49 -7.04 -6.69
C ALA A 26 -18.12 -6.50 -5.40
N GLU A 27 -19.38 -6.84 -5.18
CA GLU A 27 -20.06 -6.56 -3.91
C GLU A 27 -19.70 -7.65 -2.89
N SER A 28 -18.67 -7.39 -2.08
CA SER A 28 -18.27 -8.31 -1.00
C SER A 28 -18.71 -7.80 0.37
N ASP A 29 -19.81 -8.37 0.88
CA ASP A 29 -20.23 -8.21 2.28
C ASP A 29 -19.40 -9.08 3.26
N GLY A 30 -18.47 -9.89 2.74
CA GLY A 30 -17.66 -10.82 3.50
C GLY A 30 -16.61 -10.14 4.38
N ARG A 31 -16.25 -10.77 5.49
CA ARG A 31 -15.10 -10.36 6.31
C ARG A 31 -13.84 -11.10 5.84
N PRO A 32 -12.70 -10.41 5.71
CA PRO A 32 -11.43 -11.05 5.39
C PRO A 32 -11.00 -12.09 6.41
N SER A 33 -10.11 -13.00 5.99
CA SER A 33 -9.54 -14.04 6.85
C SER A 33 -8.77 -13.44 8.03
N GLY A 34 -9.21 -13.74 9.25
CA GLY A 34 -8.52 -13.33 10.49
C GLY A 34 -7.14 -13.98 10.66
N GLU A 35 -6.93 -15.18 10.11
CA GLU A 35 -5.61 -15.84 10.11
C GLU A 35 -4.63 -15.11 9.19
N ALA A 36 -5.08 -14.75 7.99
CA ALA A 36 -4.31 -13.93 7.08
C ALA A 36 -3.99 -12.57 7.73
N TRP A 37 -4.98 -11.96 8.38
CA TRP A 37 -4.78 -10.71 9.11
C TRP A 37 -3.68 -10.80 10.19
N ALA A 38 -3.71 -11.83 11.03
CA ALA A 38 -2.68 -12.01 12.07
C ALA A 38 -1.26 -12.16 11.48
N ARG A 39 -1.13 -12.81 10.31
CA ARG A 39 0.13 -12.91 9.58
C ARG A 39 0.57 -11.57 9.00
N LEU A 40 -0.35 -10.78 8.44
CA LEU A 40 -0.07 -9.44 7.95
C LEU A 40 0.41 -8.50 9.06
N VAL A 41 -0.27 -8.50 10.21
CA VAL A 41 0.16 -7.69 11.37
C VAL A 41 1.55 -8.08 11.83
N THR A 42 1.89 -9.38 11.81
CA THR A 42 3.23 -9.86 12.16
C THR A 42 4.27 -9.37 11.15
N ALA A 43 3.99 -9.47 9.85
CA ALA A 43 4.90 -9.01 8.80
C ALA A 43 5.08 -7.47 8.84
N ALA A 44 4.00 -6.72 9.04
CA ALA A 44 4.04 -5.28 9.19
C ALA A 44 4.90 -4.88 10.39
N ARG A 45 4.77 -5.57 11.53
CA ARG A 45 5.59 -5.30 12.71
C ARG A 45 7.07 -5.58 12.50
N GLN A 46 7.41 -6.58 11.69
CA GLN A 46 8.81 -6.87 11.34
C GLN A 46 9.40 -5.79 10.42
N ALA A 47 8.61 -5.26 9.48
CA ALA A 47 9.06 -4.25 8.53
C ALA A 47 9.11 -2.83 9.13
N LEU A 48 8.11 -2.48 9.94
CA LEU A 48 7.86 -1.09 10.38
C LEU A 48 8.06 -0.87 11.88
N GLY A 49 8.06 -1.92 12.71
CA GLY A 49 8.02 -1.80 14.16
C GLY A 49 6.59 -1.79 14.70
N GLU A 50 6.32 -1.02 15.75
CA GLU A 50 5.00 -1.02 16.38
C GLU A 50 3.94 -0.40 15.44
N VAL A 51 2.80 -1.07 15.29
CA VAL A 51 1.68 -0.60 14.45
C VAL A 51 0.38 -0.62 15.25
N SER A 52 -0.46 0.38 14.99
CA SER A 52 -1.83 0.45 15.47
C SER A 52 -2.72 -0.43 14.60
N VAL A 53 -3.64 -1.17 15.22
CA VAL A 53 -4.53 -2.15 14.55
C VAL A 53 -5.97 -1.79 14.84
N PHE A 54 -6.81 -1.82 13.82
CA PHE A 54 -8.26 -1.68 13.91
C PHE A 54 -8.94 -2.88 13.26
N GLU A 55 -9.95 -3.44 13.94
CA GLU A 55 -10.74 -4.55 13.44
C GLU A 55 -12.20 -4.12 13.28
N GLY A 56 -12.59 -3.88 12.03
CA GLY A 56 -13.95 -3.56 11.64
C GLY A 56 -14.81 -4.81 11.45
N ALA A 57 -16.11 -4.58 11.16
CA ALA A 57 -17.05 -5.65 10.85
C ALA A 57 -16.74 -6.32 9.50
N HIS A 58 -16.30 -5.53 8.51
CA HIS A 58 -16.08 -5.97 7.13
C HIS A 58 -14.62 -5.85 6.68
N ASN A 59 -13.76 -5.23 7.49
CA ASN A 59 -12.38 -4.97 7.11
C ASN A 59 -11.44 -4.97 8.32
N TYR A 60 -10.16 -5.07 8.04
CA TYR A 60 -9.09 -4.83 8.99
C TYR A 60 -8.23 -3.66 8.51
N GLU A 61 -7.70 -2.89 9.44
CA GLU A 61 -6.78 -1.81 9.15
C GLU A 61 -5.58 -1.88 10.09
N LEU A 62 -4.41 -1.54 9.56
CA LEU A 62 -3.25 -1.22 10.39
C LEU A 62 -2.64 0.08 9.92
N THR A 63 -2.12 0.84 10.87
CA THR A 63 -1.47 2.13 10.61
C THR A 63 -0.16 2.17 11.36
N HIS A 64 0.90 2.56 10.66
CA HIS A 64 2.17 2.89 11.26
C HIS A 64 2.28 4.40 11.42
N ASP A 65 1.90 4.89 12.60
CA ASP A 65 1.71 6.33 12.89
C ASP A 65 2.93 7.20 12.56
N SER A 66 4.14 6.67 12.72
CA SER A 66 5.37 7.43 12.43
C SER A 66 5.59 7.67 10.93
N THR A 67 5.15 6.73 10.09
CA THR A 67 5.29 6.82 8.63
C THR A 67 4.01 7.27 7.91
N GLY A 68 2.86 7.19 8.60
CA GLY A 68 1.54 7.32 8.00
C GLY A 68 1.17 6.19 7.03
N ILE A 69 1.98 5.13 6.89
CA ILE A 69 1.64 3.95 6.08
C ILE A 69 0.41 3.30 6.70
N GLN A 70 -0.63 3.11 5.89
CA GLN A 70 -1.84 2.40 6.26
C GLN A 70 -2.03 1.20 5.34
N VAL A 71 -2.45 0.06 5.90
CA VAL A 71 -2.99 -1.07 5.14
C VAL A 71 -4.46 -1.19 5.47
N SER A 72 -5.27 -1.31 4.43
CA SER A 72 -6.69 -1.67 4.52
C SER A 72 -6.87 -3.04 3.87
N TYR A 73 -7.47 -3.98 4.59
CA TYR A 73 -7.71 -5.34 4.10
C TYR A 73 -9.20 -5.66 4.16
N PHE A 74 -9.78 -5.98 3.02
CA PHE A 74 -11.16 -6.41 2.81
C PHE A 74 -11.16 -7.87 2.31
N ALA A 75 -12.33 -8.48 2.17
CA ALA A 75 -12.38 -9.91 1.84
C ALA A 75 -11.78 -10.26 0.47
N GLU A 76 -11.94 -9.39 -0.52
CA GLU A 76 -11.46 -9.63 -1.89
C GLU A 76 -10.43 -8.60 -2.36
N GLU A 77 -10.12 -7.58 -1.56
CA GLU A 77 -9.15 -6.55 -1.91
C GLU A 77 -8.29 -6.14 -0.71
N ALA A 78 -7.14 -5.55 -1.00
CA ALA A 78 -6.38 -4.81 -0.02
C ALA A 78 -5.80 -3.55 -0.66
N GLY A 79 -5.46 -2.58 0.19
CA GLY A 79 -4.79 -1.35 -0.21
C GLY A 79 -3.67 -1.01 0.76
N ILE A 80 -2.58 -0.46 0.23
CA ILE A 80 -1.57 0.23 1.04
C ILE A 80 -1.56 1.68 0.62
N THR A 81 -1.71 2.58 1.59
CA THR A 81 -1.71 4.03 1.36
C THR A 81 -0.56 4.66 2.12
N VAL A 82 0.19 5.52 1.44
CA VAL A 82 1.34 6.22 1.99
C VAL A 82 1.23 7.72 1.67
N PRO A 83 1.31 8.61 2.67
CA PRO A 83 1.25 10.03 2.40
C PRO A 83 2.55 10.54 1.75
N TYR A 84 2.44 11.57 0.89
CA TYR A 84 3.58 12.25 0.23
C TYR A 84 4.34 13.19 1.17
N TRP A 85 4.75 12.65 2.31
CA TRP A 85 5.40 13.37 3.40
C TRP A 85 6.93 13.38 3.29
N TYR A 86 7.47 12.49 2.46
CA TYR A 86 8.88 12.16 2.42
C TYR A 86 9.52 12.60 1.11
N SER A 87 10.82 12.89 1.17
CA SER A 87 11.66 13.16 0.01
C SER A 87 13.07 12.61 0.21
N GLY A 88 13.82 12.41 -0.87
CA GLY A 88 15.21 11.97 -0.88
C GLY A 88 15.44 10.65 -0.15
N GLY A 89 16.31 10.68 0.86
CA GLY A 89 16.67 9.49 1.64
C GLY A 89 15.49 8.89 2.39
N ASP A 90 14.61 9.72 2.94
CA ASP A 90 13.45 9.27 3.71
C ASP A 90 12.37 8.68 2.78
N ALA A 91 12.19 9.26 1.58
CA ALA A 91 11.32 8.68 0.56
C ALA A 91 11.79 7.27 0.16
N ARG A 92 13.11 7.07 0.00
CA ARG A 92 13.66 5.74 -0.27
C ARG A 92 13.37 4.74 0.84
N ALA A 93 13.51 5.14 2.10
CA ALA A 93 13.22 4.26 3.23
C ALA A 93 11.74 3.86 3.27
N VAL A 94 10.84 4.82 3.09
CA VAL A 94 9.39 4.59 3.09
C VAL A 94 8.94 3.75 1.90
N VAL A 95 9.44 4.03 0.69
CA VAL A 95 9.15 3.22 -0.52
C VAL A 95 9.63 1.78 -0.33
N THR A 96 10.81 1.59 0.26
CA THR A 96 11.33 0.23 0.54
C THR A 96 10.39 -0.53 1.48
N ALA A 97 9.97 0.11 2.58
CA ALA A 97 9.07 -0.50 3.54
C ALA A 97 7.67 -0.77 2.95
N MET A 98 7.16 0.15 2.12
CA MET A 98 5.90 0.03 1.39
C MET A 98 5.91 -1.20 0.46
N TYR A 99 6.94 -1.37 -0.37
CA TYR A 99 7.03 -2.55 -1.25
C TYR A 99 7.25 -3.86 -0.47
N GLN A 100 8.03 -3.85 0.61
CA GLN A 100 8.17 -5.02 1.48
C GLN A 100 6.82 -5.45 2.09
N LEU A 101 6.01 -4.47 2.51
CA LEU A 101 4.68 -4.74 3.03
C LEU A 101 3.74 -5.24 1.92
N GLY A 102 3.84 -4.68 0.72
CA GLY A 102 3.08 -5.15 -0.43
C GLY A 102 3.39 -6.61 -0.80
N GLU A 103 4.66 -7.00 -0.78
CA GLU A 103 5.03 -8.41 -0.96
C GLU A 103 4.46 -9.31 0.13
N ALA A 104 4.44 -8.86 1.39
CA ALA A 104 3.80 -9.58 2.47
C ALA A 104 2.28 -9.72 2.27
N VAL A 105 1.62 -8.69 1.74
CA VAL A 105 0.20 -8.75 1.36
C VAL A 105 -0.02 -9.86 0.33
N GLN A 106 0.70 -9.85 -0.79
CA GLN A 106 0.56 -10.88 -1.83
C GLN A 106 0.80 -12.29 -1.28
N ALA A 107 1.86 -12.48 -0.51
CA ALA A 107 2.23 -13.80 0.03
C ALA A 107 1.20 -14.36 1.02
N VAL A 108 0.53 -13.50 1.78
CA VAL A 108 -0.40 -13.92 2.84
C VAL A 108 -1.84 -14.06 2.33
N THR A 109 -2.27 -13.18 1.44
CA THR A 109 -3.66 -13.14 0.95
C THR A 109 -3.85 -13.88 -0.38
N GLY A 110 -2.77 -14.02 -1.16
CA GLY A 110 -2.84 -14.51 -2.54
C GLY A 110 -3.35 -13.49 -3.55
N LEU A 111 -3.63 -12.25 -3.12
CA LEU A 111 -3.99 -11.15 -4.03
C LEU A 111 -2.77 -10.71 -4.84
N SER A 112 -3.00 -10.25 -6.07
CA SER A 112 -1.95 -9.68 -6.90
C SER A 112 -1.84 -8.18 -6.65
N GLY A 113 -0.63 -7.66 -6.48
CA GLY A 113 -0.38 -6.24 -6.24
C GLY A 113 -0.12 -5.44 -7.52
N TYR A 114 -0.61 -4.21 -7.55
CA TYR A 114 -0.43 -3.23 -8.61
C TYR A 114 -0.03 -1.88 -8.05
N ASP A 115 0.88 -1.22 -8.76
CA ASP A 115 1.29 0.15 -8.52
C ASP A 115 0.63 1.08 -9.57
N PRO A 116 -0.51 1.71 -9.23
CA PRO A 116 -1.22 2.62 -10.15
C PRO A 116 -0.46 3.90 -10.48
N GLN A 117 0.52 4.33 -9.68
CA GLN A 117 1.33 5.51 -10.00
C GLN A 117 2.34 5.22 -11.09
N LEU A 118 2.85 3.98 -11.15
CA LEU A 118 3.79 3.54 -12.17
C LEU A 118 3.12 2.79 -13.33
N ALA A 119 1.85 2.41 -13.15
CA ALA A 119 1.10 1.51 -14.01
C ALA A 119 1.83 0.16 -14.23
N LEU A 120 2.33 -0.41 -13.13
CA LEU A 120 3.14 -1.64 -13.14
C LEU A 120 2.62 -2.67 -12.12
N PRO A 121 2.73 -3.98 -12.41
CA PRO A 121 2.63 -5.01 -11.39
C PRO A 121 3.62 -4.75 -10.24
N LEU A 122 3.27 -5.15 -9.02
CA LEU A 122 4.09 -4.85 -7.84
C LEU A 122 5.52 -5.44 -7.96
N SER A 123 5.67 -6.60 -8.57
CA SER A 123 6.98 -7.23 -8.81
C SER A 123 7.90 -6.36 -9.67
N ASP A 124 7.34 -5.71 -10.69
CA ASP A 124 8.09 -4.92 -11.66
C ASP A 124 8.38 -3.53 -11.10
N ALA A 125 7.43 -2.97 -10.35
CA ALA A 125 7.57 -1.74 -9.60
C ALA A 125 8.63 -1.88 -8.49
N GLY A 126 8.57 -2.97 -7.72
CA GLY A 126 9.52 -3.27 -6.64
C GLY A 126 10.95 -3.57 -7.13
N ALA A 127 11.11 -3.96 -8.40
CA ALA A 127 12.42 -4.09 -9.04
C ALA A 127 13.05 -2.74 -9.42
N GLN A 128 12.27 -1.66 -9.45
CA GLN A 128 12.66 -0.31 -9.86
C GLN A 128 12.19 0.75 -8.84
N PRO A 129 12.55 0.62 -7.55
CA PRO A 129 12.02 1.47 -6.48
C PRO A 129 12.35 2.96 -6.66
N GLU A 130 13.38 3.29 -7.44
CA GLU A 130 13.72 4.66 -7.79
C GLU A 130 12.63 5.40 -8.58
N LEU A 131 11.75 4.68 -9.28
CA LEU A 131 10.61 5.30 -9.97
C LEU A 131 9.60 5.84 -8.95
N ALA A 132 9.22 5.04 -7.96
CA ALA A 132 8.35 5.49 -6.87
C ALA A 132 9.00 6.64 -6.07
N VAL A 133 10.29 6.55 -5.76
CA VAL A 133 11.00 7.64 -5.05
C VAL A 133 10.91 8.97 -5.80
N ARG A 134 11.01 8.96 -7.13
CA ARG A 134 10.85 10.19 -7.93
C ARG A 134 9.44 10.76 -7.83
N VAL A 135 8.40 9.92 -7.85
CA VAL A 135 7.01 10.37 -7.64
C VAL A 135 6.87 11.04 -6.28
N PHE A 136 7.44 10.45 -5.22
CA PHE A 136 7.45 11.07 -3.89
C PHE A 136 8.14 12.43 -3.90
N ASP A 137 9.34 12.53 -4.48
CA ASP A 137 10.11 13.78 -4.55
C ASP A 137 9.36 14.88 -5.31
N GLU A 138 8.74 14.56 -6.45
CA GLU A 138 8.00 15.49 -7.28
C GLU A 138 6.75 16.03 -6.56
N VAL A 139 5.97 15.15 -5.92
CA VAL A 139 4.76 15.55 -5.20
C VAL A 139 5.10 16.34 -3.94
N ALA A 140 6.10 15.91 -3.18
CA ALA A 140 6.56 16.62 -2.00
C ALA A 140 7.07 18.04 -2.35
N ALA A 141 7.85 18.17 -3.43
CA ALA A 141 8.28 19.48 -3.93
C ALA A 141 7.10 20.35 -4.36
N SER A 142 6.09 19.76 -5.02
CA SER A 142 4.88 20.47 -5.40
C SER A 142 4.05 20.95 -4.20
N PHE A 143 4.02 20.19 -3.11
CA PHE A 143 3.35 20.59 -1.86
C PHE A 143 4.11 21.71 -1.14
N ALA A 144 5.44 21.60 -1.05
CA ALA A 144 6.28 22.65 -0.49
C ALA A 144 6.10 23.97 -1.23
N ALA A 145 6.05 23.95 -2.57
CA ALA A 145 5.80 25.13 -3.39
C ALA A 145 4.42 25.79 -3.14
N ARG A 146 3.45 25.02 -2.61
CA ARG A 146 2.10 25.48 -2.26
C ARG A 146 1.95 25.83 -0.77
N GLY A 147 3.03 25.76 0.02
CA GLY A 147 3.01 26.02 1.46
C GLY A 147 2.31 24.93 2.28
N ILE A 148 2.13 23.73 1.70
CA ILE A 148 1.57 22.57 2.40
C ILE A 148 2.76 21.82 3.03
N SER A 149 2.91 21.95 4.35
CA SER A 149 3.98 21.28 5.09
C SER A 149 3.55 19.89 5.57
N SER A 150 4.49 18.94 5.50
CA SER A 150 4.32 17.59 6.01
C SER A 150 4.42 17.56 7.55
N PRO A 151 3.60 16.77 8.27
CA PRO A 151 3.72 16.58 9.72
C PRO A 151 5.07 15.99 10.16
N SER A 152 5.76 15.27 9.27
CA SER A 152 7.03 14.58 9.54
C SER A 152 8.27 15.47 9.50
N ASN A 153 8.16 16.72 9.04
CA ASN A 153 9.29 17.66 8.91
C ASN A 153 9.35 18.70 10.04
N GLY A 154 8.76 18.39 11.20
CA GLY A 154 8.73 19.24 12.40
C GLY A 154 9.89 19.03 13.34
#